data_AF-A0A7X0NIG6-F1
#
_entry.id   AF-A0A7X0NIG6-F1
#
_cell.length_a   1.000
_cell.length_b   1.000
_cell.length_c   1.000
_cell.angle_alpha   90.00
_cell.angle_beta   90.00
_cell.angle_gamma   90.00
#
_symmetry.space_group_name_H-M   'P 1'
#
loop_
_entity.id
_entity.type
_entity.pdbx_description
1 polymer ?
#
loop_
_entity_poly.entity_id
_entity_poly.type
_entity_poly.pdbx_seq_one_letter_code
_entity_poly.pdbx_strand_id
1 'polypeptide(L)'
;MHKFRFVALFILMIVGCENKLPEISTCYGAITEGTIWVSISADNIISIGDSVFSEQLLNKKYNVVKQSCKSVVVIVQAEQLAKHKVVYDTVKLIESLNFKVSQ
;
A
#
# COMPACT_ATOMS: atom_id res chain seq x y z
N MET A 1 -21.79 8.52 -55.89
CA MET A 1 -20.36 8.59 -55.50
C MET A 1 -20.21 9.59 -54.36
N HIS A 2 -19.53 9.20 -53.27
CA HIS A 2 -19.04 10.02 -52.14
C HIS A 2 -20.11 10.66 -51.22
N LYS A 3 -20.04 10.63 -49.87
CA LYS A 3 -19.04 10.16 -48.89
C LYS A 3 -19.77 9.87 -47.58
N PHE A 4 -19.44 8.74 -46.97
CA PHE A 4 -19.67 8.42 -45.56
C PHE A 4 -19.17 9.54 -44.64
N ARG A 5 -19.94 9.87 -43.59
CA ARG A 5 -19.41 10.49 -42.38
C ARG A 5 -19.93 9.74 -41.16
N PHE A 6 -19.14 8.76 -40.74
CA PHE A 6 -19.21 8.17 -39.41
C PHE A 6 -18.98 9.27 -38.37
N VAL A 7 -20.00 9.59 -37.59
CA VAL A 7 -19.82 10.31 -36.33
C VAL A 7 -19.41 9.25 -35.29
N ALA A 8 -18.10 9.05 -35.15
CA ALA A 8 -17.55 8.26 -34.07
C ALA A 8 -17.78 9.02 -32.77
N LEU A 9 -18.84 8.66 -32.04
CA LEU A 9 -19.00 9.02 -30.63
C LEU A 9 -17.87 8.35 -29.85
N PHE A 10 -16.78 9.10 -29.69
CA PHE A 10 -15.71 8.83 -28.75
C PHE A 10 -16.27 9.00 -27.34
N ILE A 11 -16.98 7.99 -26.82
CA ILE A 11 -17.21 7.87 -25.38
C ILE A 11 -15.90 7.37 -24.79
N LEU A 12 -15.01 8.32 -24.52
CA LEU A 12 -13.79 8.14 -23.75
C LEU A 12 -14.21 7.69 -22.34
N MET A 13 -14.28 6.37 -22.15
CA MET A 13 -14.22 5.76 -20.82
C MET A 13 -12.81 5.99 -20.27
N ILE A 14 -12.57 7.15 -19.68
CA ILE A 14 -11.43 7.40 -18.81
C ILE A 14 -11.79 6.76 -17.47
N VAL A 15 -11.78 5.43 -17.41
CA VAL A 15 -11.67 4.73 -16.14
C VAL A 15 -10.22 4.92 -15.72
N GLY A 16 -9.95 6.01 -15.01
CA GLY A 16 -8.70 6.20 -14.32
C GLY A 16 -8.58 5.09 -13.28
N CYS A 17 -7.87 4.01 -13.60
CA CYS A 17 -7.35 3.11 -12.59
C CYS A 17 -6.30 3.91 -11.80
N GLU A 18 -6.70 4.59 -10.74
CA GLU A 18 -5.77 4.95 -9.68
C GLU A 18 -5.17 3.64 -9.18
N ASN A 19 -3.92 3.37 -9.58
CA ASN A 19 -3.14 2.24 -9.09
C ASN A 19 -2.78 2.50 -7.63
N LYS A 20 -3.77 2.44 -6.76
CA LYS A 20 -3.56 2.53 -5.33
C LYS A 20 -2.84 1.26 -4.89
N LEU A 21 -1.72 1.45 -4.20
CA LEU A 21 -0.93 0.33 -3.71
C LEU A 21 -1.79 -0.55 -2.78
N PRO A 22 -1.64 -1.88 -2.87
CA PRO A 22 -2.36 -2.78 -1.99
C PRO A 22 -1.95 -2.52 -0.54
N GLU A 23 -2.94 -2.43 0.36
CA GLU A 23 -2.67 -2.22 1.79
C GLU A 23 -1.96 -3.43 2.40
N ILE A 24 -2.29 -4.62 1.90
CA ILE A 24 -1.74 -5.91 2.31
C ILE A 24 -1.63 -6.88 1.13
N SER A 25 -0.74 -7.86 1.26
CA SER A 25 -0.60 -9.00 0.35
C SER A 25 -0.61 -10.28 1.17
N THR A 26 -1.60 -11.13 0.89
CA THR A 26 -1.75 -12.47 1.46
C THR A 26 -1.03 -13.50 0.61
N CYS A 27 -0.88 -14.71 1.13
CA CYS A 27 -0.14 -15.77 0.47
C CYS A 27 -1.08 -16.71 -0.29
N TYR A 28 -0.69 -17.06 -1.50
CA TYR A 28 -1.37 -18.05 -2.33
C TYR A 28 -0.33 -18.90 -3.08
N GLY A 29 -0.64 -20.19 -3.28
CA GLY A 29 0.25 -21.13 -3.97
C GLY A 29 1.58 -21.33 -3.24
N ALA A 30 2.69 -21.03 -3.91
CA ALA A 30 4.03 -21.19 -3.36
C ALA A 30 4.53 -20.00 -2.52
N ILE A 31 3.76 -18.89 -2.46
CA ILE A 31 4.15 -17.70 -1.70
C ILE A 31 4.02 -18.00 -0.19
N THR A 32 5.04 -17.64 0.60
CA THR A 32 5.06 -17.90 2.06
C THR A 32 5.20 -16.66 2.92
N GLU A 33 5.65 -15.54 2.34
CA GLU A 33 5.80 -14.25 3.03
C GLU A 33 4.75 -13.28 2.51
N GLY A 34 3.94 -12.75 3.42
CA GLY A 34 2.96 -11.70 3.12
C GLY A 34 3.49 -10.33 3.51
N THR A 35 2.77 -9.30 3.07
CA THR A 35 3.25 -7.92 3.20
C THR A 35 2.15 -7.00 3.73
N ILE A 36 2.55 -6.00 4.51
CA ILE A 36 1.71 -4.85 4.88
C ILE A 36 2.45 -3.59 4.43
N TRP A 37 1.78 -2.70 3.71
CA TRP A 37 2.37 -1.43 3.28
C TRP A 37 1.99 -0.31 4.25
N VAL A 38 3.01 0.36 4.77
CA VAL A 38 2.91 1.60 5.54
C VAL A 38 3.45 2.72 4.67
N SER A 39 2.60 3.70 4.35
CA SER A 39 2.95 4.83 3.49
C SER A 39 3.14 6.10 4.32
N ILE A 40 4.14 6.90 3.98
CA ILE A 40 4.42 8.21 4.59
C ILE A 40 4.34 9.26 3.49
N SER A 41 3.34 10.13 3.56
CA SER A 41 3.14 11.20 2.57
C SER A 41 4.15 12.35 2.75
N ALA A 42 4.23 13.23 1.76
CA ALA A 42 4.99 14.49 1.82
C ALA A 42 4.62 15.34 3.05
N ASP A 43 3.35 15.32 3.45
CA ASP A 43 2.85 16.01 4.64
C ASP A 43 3.16 15.28 5.95
N ASN A 44 3.94 14.20 5.90
CA ASN A 44 4.35 13.37 7.02
C ASN A 44 3.20 12.57 7.67
N ILE A 45 2.13 12.32 6.92
CA ILE A 45 1.03 11.48 7.39
C ILE A 45 1.42 10.02 7.15
N ILE A 46 1.39 9.24 8.23
CA ILE A 46 1.65 7.80 8.18
C ILE A 46 0.30 7.10 8.01
N SER A 47 0.21 6.19 7.05
CA SER A 47 -1.04 5.51 6.69
C SER A 47 -0.82 4.04 6.30
N ILE A 48 -1.89 3.25 6.40
CA ILE A 48 -1.99 1.92 5.79
C ILE A 48 -3.22 1.97 4.89
N GLY A 49 -3.00 2.05 3.58
CA GLY A 49 -4.08 2.32 2.62
C GLY A 49 -4.68 3.71 2.84
N ASP A 50 -6.01 3.80 2.94
CA ASP A 50 -6.71 5.09 3.19
C ASP A 50 -6.76 5.48 4.66
N SER A 51 -6.30 4.62 5.56
CA SER A 51 -6.46 4.82 7.00
C SER A 51 -5.17 5.34 7.62
N VAL A 52 -5.30 6.34 8.49
CA VAL A 52 -4.18 6.82 9.32
C VAL A 52 -3.63 5.66 10.14
N PHE A 53 -2.30 5.57 10.19
CA PHE A 53 -1.60 4.53 10.91
C PHE A 53 -1.96 4.53 12.39
N SER A 54 -2.14 3.33 12.92
CA SER A 54 -2.17 3.05 14.36
C SER A 54 -1.66 1.63 14.60
N GLU A 55 -1.15 1.36 15.79
CA GLU A 55 -0.71 0.01 16.17
C GLU A 55 -1.85 -1.00 16.09
N GLN A 56 -3.07 -0.59 16.46
CA GLN A 56 -4.26 -1.43 16.35
C GLN A 56 -4.58 -1.79 14.89
N LEU A 57 -4.47 -0.82 13.97
CA LEU A 57 -4.66 -1.06 12.55
C LEU A 57 -3.58 -2.01 12.01
N LEU A 58 -2.32 -1.77 12.36
CA LEU A 58 -1.20 -2.64 11.97
C LEU A 58 -1.42 -4.09 12.44
N ASN A 59 -1.78 -4.28 13.71
CA ASN A 59 -2.08 -5.60 14.28
C ASN A 59 -3.27 -6.27 13.58
N LYS A 60 -4.33 -5.51 13.29
CA LYS A 60 -5.49 -6.02 12.54
C LYS A 60 -5.07 -6.52 11.16
N LYS A 61 -4.27 -5.75 10.43
CA LYS A 61 -3.76 -6.13 9.09
C LYS A 61 -2.81 -7.33 9.18
N TYR A 62 -1.93 -7.37 10.17
CA TYR A 62 -1.06 -8.51 10.43
C TYR A 62 -1.85 -9.80 10.65
N ASN A 63 -2.88 -9.78 11.49
CA ASN A 63 -3.70 -10.96 11.76
C ASN A 63 -4.38 -11.47 10.48
N VAL A 64 -4.83 -10.58 9.60
CA VAL A 64 -5.39 -10.97 8.30
C VAL A 64 -4.33 -11.63 7.42
N VAL A 65 -3.14 -11.04 7.29
CA VAL A 65 -2.08 -11.60 6.45
C VAL A 65 -1.60 -12.96 6.98
N LYS A 66 -1.42 -13.05 8.30
CA LYS A 66 -0.91 -14.23 9.00
C LYS A 66 -1.82 -15.46 8.89
N GLN A 67 -3.12 -15.29 8.60
CA GLN A 67 -4.03 -16.41 8.33
C GLN A 67 -3.61 -17.26 7.13
N SER A 68 -2.92 -16.65 6.15
CA SER A 68 -2.51 -17.32 4.91
C SER A 68 -0.98 -17.50 4.80
N CYS A 69 -0.21 -16.71 5.54
CA CYS A 69 1.25 -16.61 5.36
C CYS A 69 2.05 -17.19 6.53
N LYS A 70 3.22 -17.75 6.23
CA LYS A 70 4.17 -18.23 7.24
C LYS A 70 4.90 -17.07 7.93
N SER A 71 5.28 -16.04 7.18
CA SER A 71 5.88 -14.81 7.70
C SER A 71 5.13 -13.57 7.17
N VAL A 72 5.30 -12.46 7.85
CA VAL A 72 4.77 -11.15 7.43
C VAL A 72 5.89 -10.14 7.54
N VAL A 73 6.06 -9.32 6.51
CA VAL A 73 6.97 -8.17 6.49
C VAL A 73 6.16 -6.89 6.34
N VAL A 74 6.57 -5.84 7.06
CA VAL A 74 6.02 -4.50 6.92
C VAL A 74 6.95 -3.71 6.02
N ILE A 75 6.44 -3.21 4.89
CA ILE A 75 7.18 -2.33 4.00
C ILE A 75 6.82 -0.89 4.36
N VAL A 76 7.84 -0.08 4.68
CA VAL A 76 7.66 1.36 4.92
C VAL A 76 8.10 2.10 3.65
N GLN A 77 7.15 2.73 2.99
CA GLN A 77 7.40 3.55 1.80
C GLN A 77 7.16 5.03 2.15
N ALA A 78 8.09 5.89 1.77
CA ALA A 78 7.98 7.32 2.00
C ALA A 78 8.05 8.09 0.69
N GLU A 79 7.19 9.10 0.55
CA GLU A 79 7.33 10.09 -0.51
C GLU A 79 8.61 10.90 -0.32
N GLN A 80 9.15 11.41 -1.42
CA GLN A 80 10.44 12.10 -1.44
C GLN A 80 10.54 13.29 -0.48
N LEU A 81 9.42 13.96 -0.21
CA LEU A 81 9.35 15.14 0.66
C LEU A 81 9.09 14.79 2.14
N ALA A 82 8.85 13.52 2.47
CA ALA A 82 8.68 13.09 3.85
C ALA A 82 9.96 13.35 4.67
N LYS A 83 9.80 13.81 5.91
CA LYS A 83 10.92 14.09 6.79
C LYS A 83 11.61 12.79 7.20
N HIS A 84 12.93 12.74 7.04
CA HIS A 84 13.77 11.61 7.47
C HIS A 84 13.50 11.15 8.90
N LYS A 85 13.28 12.09 9.84
CA LYS A 85 12.94 11.78 11.23
C LYS A 85 11.64 10.97 11.33
N VAL A 86 10.62 11.31 10.54
CA VAL A 86 9.33 10.63 10.55
C VAL A 86 9.47 9.21 10.02
N VAL A 87 10.24 9.03 8.94
CA VAL A 87 10.58 7.69 8.42
C VAL A 87 11.29 6.86 9.48
N TYR A 88 12.33 7.42 10.10
CA TYR A 88 13.11 6.75 11.14
C TYR A 88 12.26 6.35 12.36
N ASP A 89 11.47 7.28 12.89
CA ASP A 89 10.60 7.02 14.05
C ASP A 89 9.55 5.95 13.73
N THR A 90 9.00 5.98 12.51
CA THR A 90 8.02 4.98 12.04
C THR A 90 8.63 3.59 11.98
N VAL A 91 9.83 3.46 11.39
CA VAL A 91 10.57 2.20 11.33
C VAL A 91 10.84 1.67 12.75
N LYS A 92 11.37 2.54 13.63
CA LYS A 92 11.70 2.15 15.01
C LYS A 92 10.47 1.71 15.80
N LEU A 93 9.35 2.39 15.61
CA LEU A 93 8.08 1.99 16.21
C LEU A 93 7.68 0.59 15.75
N ILE A 94 7.67 0.33 14.44
CA ILE A 94 7.28 -0.97 13.88
C ILE A 94 8.23 -2.10 14.33
N GLU A 95 9.54 -1.84 14.37
CA GLU A 95 10.54 -2.77 14.91
C GLU A 95 10.28 -3.07 16.40
N SER A 96 9.94 -2.05 17.21
CA SER A 96 9.67 -2.21 18.64
C SER A 96 8.43 -3.07 18.94
N LEU A 97 7.52 -3.18 17.96
CA LEU A 97 6.34 -4.05 18.00
C LEU A 97 6.65 -5.49 17.54
N ASN A 98 7.94 -5.82 17.31
CA ASN A 98 8.45 -7.12 16.85
C ASN A 98 8.03 -7.51 15.42
N PHE A 99 7.75 -6.53 14.56
CA PHE A 99 7.55 -6.79 13.13
C PHE A 99 8.88 -6.75 12.36
N LYS A 100 9.01 -7.63 11.35
CA LYS A 100 10.08 -7.54 10.34
C LYS A 100 9.78 -6.34 9.45
N VAL A 101 10.74 -5.43 9.29
CA VAL A 101 10.60 -4.22 8.45
C VAL A 101 11.50 -4.31 7.23
N SER A 102 10.98 -3.88 6.08
CA SER A 102 11.75 -3.54 4.88
C SER A 102 11.48 -2.08 4.51
N GLN A 103 12.51 -1.37 4.08
CA GLN A 103 12.46 0.03 3.66
C GLN A 103 12.75 0.12 2.17
#